data_AF-A0A952DQN5-F1
#
_entry.id   AF-A0A952DQN5-F1
#
_cell.length_a   1.000
_cell.length_b   1.000
_cell.length_c   1.000
_cell.angle_alpha   90.00
_cell.angle_beta   90.00
_cell.angle_gamma   90.00
#
_symmetry.space_group_name_H-M   'P 1'
#
loop_
_entity.id
_entity.type
_entity.pdbx_description
1 polymer ?
#
loop_
_entity_poly.entity_id
_entity_poly.type
_entity_poly.pdbx_seq_one_letter_code
_entity_poly.pdbx_strand_id
1 'polypeptide(L)'
;MNKEEEVIPTHYKKILIAKVIEYDFAKVSESINTVIQLALENKDEEVVKQMKRIVPEFISNNSIYESIDAKMFKPLYSAIR
;
A
#
# COMPACT_ATOMS: atom_id res chain seq x y z
N MET A 1 15.56 3.21 5.07
CA MET A 1 15.00 4.31 5.89
C MET A 1 13.86 4.90 5.07
N ASN A 2 12.62 4.57 5.43
CA ASN A 2 11.42 4.92 4.67
C ASN A 2 11.15 6.43 4.81
N LYS A 3 10.91 7.10 3.68
CA LYS A 3 10.78 8.56 3.58
C LYS A 3 9.34 9.07 3.73
N GLU A 4 8.39 8.22 4.09
CA GLU A 4 6.94 8.54 4.05
C GLU A 4 6.27 8.58 5.43
N GLU A 5 7.01 8.55 6.53
CA GLU A 5 6.43 8.80 7.85
C GLU A 5 6.47 10.32 8.15
N GLU A 6 5.37 11.02 7.88
CA GLU A 6 5.20 12.39 8.36
C GLU A 6 5.20 12.39 9.90
N VAL A 7 6.26 12.92 10.48
CA VAL A 7 6.41 13.05 11.94
C VAL A 7 6.22 14.50 12.37
N ILE A 8 5.37 14.71 13.38
CA ILE A 8 5.19 16.03 13.99
C ILE A 8 6.21 16.17 15.12
N PRO A 9 7.12 17.17 15.06
CA PRO A 9 8.07 17.41 16.14
C PRO A 9 7.34 17.95 17.37
N THR A 10 7.66 17.41 18.55
CA THR A 10 7.23 18.00 19.83
C THR A 10 8.25 19.01 20.34
N HIS A 11 7.95 19.70 21.46
CA HIS A 11 8.91 20.55 22.17
C HIS A 11 10.21 19.82 22.56
N TYR A 12 10.19 18.49 22.65
CA TYR A 12 11.38 17.67 22.86
C TYR A 12 11.85 17.06 21.54
N LYS A 13 13.05 17.44 21.10
CA LYS A 13 13.66 17.04 19.81
C LYS A 13 13.81 15.52 19.60
N LYS A 14 13.64 14.71 20.65
CA LYS A 14 13.72 13.23 20.60
C LYS A 14 12.34 12.55 20.60
N ILE A 15 11.26 13.30 20.79
CA ILE A 15 9.90 12.77 20.83
C ILE A 15 9.18 13.28 19.57
N LEU A 16 8.93 12.34 18.66
CA LEU A 16 8.23 12.55 17.41
C LEU A 16 6.85 11.90 17.52
N ILE A 17 5.80 12.62 17.13
CA ILE A 17 4.46 12.03 17.02
C ILE A 17 4.31 11.58 15.57
N ALA A 18 4.20 10.27 15.34
CA ALA A 18 3.86 9.74 14.02
C ALA A 18 2.45 10.22 13.64
N LYS A 19 2.33 10.94 12.53
CA LYS A 19 1.04 11.29 11.97
C LYS A 19 0.46 10.03 11.35
N VAL A 20 -0.37 9.33 12.12
CA VAL A 20 -1.11 8.16 11.61
C VAL A 20 -2.09 8.66 10.57
N ILE A 21 -1.91 8.25 9.33
CA ILE A 21 -2.89 8.48 8.27
C ILE A 21 -4.13 7.68 8.64
N GLU A 22 -5.26 8.35 8.84
CA GLU A 22 -6.54 7.68 9.06
C GLU A 22 -6.98 7.01 7.76
N TYR A 23 -6.88 5.69 7.72
CA TYR A 23 -7.41 4.90 6.62
C TYR A 23 -8.88 4.59 6.89
N ASP A 24 -9.71 4.70 5.85
CA ASP A 24 -11.06 4.13 5.89
C ASP A 24 -10.94 2.60 5.94
N PHE A 25 -11.12 2.05 7.15
CA PHE A 25 -11.03 0.62 7.40
C PHE A 25 -11.93 -0.19 6.45
N ALA A 26 -13.11 0.33 6.10
CA ALA A 26 -14.03 -0.37 5.21
C ALA A 26 -13.44 -0.50 3.80
N LYS A 27 -12.83 0.57 3.27
CA LYS A 27 -12.17 0.54 1.95
C LYS A 27 -10.95 -0.39 1.92
N VAL A 28 -10.16 -0.40 2.99
CA VAL A 28 -9.01 -1.31 3.08
C VAL A 28 -9.50 -2.76 3.17
N SER A 29 -10.51 -3.02 3.99
CA SER A 29 -11.12 -4.35 4.13
C SER A 29 -11.70 -4.86 2.80
N GLU A 30 -12.41 -4.01 2.05
CA GLU A 30 -12.94 -4.36 0.72
C GLU A 30 -11.81 -4.65 -0.28
N SER A 31 -10.74 -3.85 -0.25
CA SER A 31 -9.57 -4.06 -1.11
C SER A 31 -8.88 -5.39 -0.80
N ILE A 32 -8.75 -5.77 0.48
CA ILE A 32 -8.20 -7.06 0.89
C ILE A 32 -9.11 -8.21 0.46
N ASN A 33 -10.43 -8.08 0.65
CA ASN A 33 -11.38 -9.09 0.17
C ASN A 33 -11.28 -9.29 -1.34
N THR A 34 -11.08 -8.22 -2.11
CA THR A 34 -10.86 -8.29 -3.56
C THR A 34 -9.61 -9.09 -3.89
N VAL A 35 -8.49 -8.88 -3.17
CA VAL A 35 -7.26 -9.67 -3.35
C VAL A 35 -7.53 -11.16 -3.11
N ILE A 36 -8.25 -11.50 -2.04
CA ILE A 36 -8.60 -12.89 -1.70
C ILE A 36 -9.44 -13.52 -2.82
N GLN A 37 -10.45 -12.80 -3.34
CA GLN A 37 -11.27 -13.30 -4.44
C GLN A 37 -10.45 -13.55 -5.72
N LEU A 38 -9.57 -12.61 -6.09
CA LEU A 38 -8.70 -12.76 -7.26
C LEU A 38 -7.74 -13.95 -7.12
N ALA A 39 -7.25 -14.22 -5.90
CA ALA A 39 -6.41 -15.37 -5.62
C ALA A 39 -7.20 -16.69 -5.75
N LEU A 40 -8.45 -16.73 -5.28
CA LEU A 40 -9.33 -17.89 -5.46
C LEU A 40 -9.66 -18.15 -6.94
N GLU A 41 -9.75 -17.09 -7.75
CA GLU A 41 -9.94 -17.17 -9.20
C GLU A 41 -8.65 -17.50 -9.99
N ASN A 42 -7.51 -17.74 -9.32
CA ASN A 42 -6.19 -17.96 -9.94
C ASN A 42 -5.76 -16.83 -10.90
N LYS A 43 -6.15 -15.58 -10.58
CA LYS A 43 -5.76 -14.39 -11.35
C LYS A 43 -4.52 -13.74 -10.74
N ASP A 44 -3.40 -14.47 -10.73
CA ASP A 44 -2.17 -14.06 -10.03
C ASP A 44 -1.65 -12.67 -10.45
N GLU A 45 -1.76 -12.33 -11.73
CA GLU A 45 -1.36 -11.01 -12.24
C GLU A 45 -2.21 -9.87 -11.62
N GLU A 46 -3.51 -10.09 -11.47
CA GLU A 46 -4.44 -9.12 -10.88
C GLU A 46 -4.26 -9.02 -9.36
N VAL A 47 -3.95 -10.14 -8.69
CA VAL A 47 -3.57 -10.17 -7.27
C VAL A 47 -2.37 -9.25 -7.04
N VAL A 48 -1.31 -9.40 -7.84
CA VAL A 48 -0.10 -8.58 -7.72
C VAL A 48 -0.39 -7.10 -7.98
N LYS A 49 -1.21 -6.77 -9.00
CA LYS A 49 -1.63 -5.38 -9.26
C LYS A 49 -2.40 -4.79 -8.08
N GLN A 50 -3.30 -5.55 -7.48
CA GLN A 50 -4.11 -5.08 -6.36
C GLN A 50 -3.28 -4.94 -5.07
N MET A 51 -2.34 -5.85 -4.82
CA MET A 51 -1.37 -5.72 -3.72
C MET A 51 -0.53 -4.45 -3.85
N LYS A 52 -0.04 -4.13 -5.06
CA LYS A 52 0.71 -2.91 -5.33
C LYS A 52 -0.11 -1.62 -5.16
N ARG A 53 -1.43 -1.68 -5.29
CA ARG A 53 -2.33 -0.54 -5.02
C ARG A 53 -2.53 -0.30 -3.52
N ILE A 54 -2.64 -1.39 -2.75
CA ILE A 54 -2.82 -1.35 -1.29
C ILE A 54 -1.48 -0.97 -0.62
N VAL A 55 -0.39 -1.60 -1.05
CA VAL A 55 0.97 -1.42 -0.54
C VAL A 55 1.89 -1.10 -1.71
N PRO A 56 2.10 0.19 -2.06
CA PRO A 56 2.95 0.59 -3.19
C PRO A 56 4.43 0.22 -3.00
N GLU A 57 4.87 0.01 -1.75
CA GLU A 57 6.22 -0.48 -1.43
C GLU A 57 6.40 -1.99 -1.70
N PHE A 58 5.34 -2.70 -2.10
CA PHE A 58 5.40 -4.14 -2.38
C PHE A 58 6.18 -4.43 -3.67
N ILE A 59 7.40 -4.96 -3.50
CA ILE A 59 8.23 -5.45 -4.60
C ILE A 59 7.94 -6.94 -4.81
N SER A 60 7.58 -7.32 -6.04
CA SER A 60 7.33 -8.72 -6.36
C SER A 60 8.63 -9.46 -6.58
N ASN A 61 8.92 -10.48 -5.75
CA ASN A 61 10.11 -11.32 -5.88
C ASN A 61 10.01 -12.37 -6.99
N ASN A 62 8.93 -12.35 -7.78
CA ASN A 62 8.71 -13.31 -8.86
C ASN A 62 8.94 -12.61 -10.20
N SER A 63 9.88 -13.12 -10.99
CA SER A 63 10.43 -12.38 -12.14
C SER A 63 9.39 -12.05 -13.21
N ILE A 64 8.34 -12.87 -13.33
CA ILE A 64 7.22 -12.65 -14.25
C ILE A 64 6.44 -11.36 -13.90
N TYR A 65 6.45 -10.94 -12.63
CA TYR A 65 5.69 -9.78 -12.15
C TYR A 65 6.53 -8.51 -12.00
N GLU A 66 7.86 -8.58 -12.19
CA GLU A 66 8.76 -7.41 -12.15
C GLU A 66 8.35 -6.31 -13.15
N SER A 67 7.75 -6.71 -14.27
CA SER A 67 7.21 -5.76 -15.27
C SER A 67 6.04 -4.92 -14.73
N ILE A 68 5.40 -5.39 -13.65
CA ILE A 68 4.30 -4.71 -12.96
C ILE A 68 4.87 -3.77 -11.89
N ASP A 69 6.02 -4.09 -11.28
CA ASP A 69 6.76 -3.21 -10.37
C ASP A 69 7.13 -1.86 -11.00
N ALA A 70 7.49 -1.86 -12.30
CA ALA A 70 7.84 -0.64 -13.03
C ALA A 70 6.65 0.31 -13.28
N LYS A 71 5.42 -0.15 -13.07
CA LYS A 71 4.21 0.68 -13.22
C LYS A 71 3.89 1.35 -11.89
N MET A 72 3.99 2.68 -11.86
CA MET A 72 3.51 3.47 -10.71
C MET A 72 1.99 3.30 -10.57
N PHE A 73 1.57 2.54 -9.56
CA PHE A 73 0.18 2.51 -9.13
C PHE A 73 -0.10 3.73 -8.26
N LYS A 74 -1.24 4.40 -8.48
CA LYS A 74 -1.70 5.39 -7.52
C LYS A 74 -1.97 4.67 -6.20
N PRO A 75 -1.30 5.04 -5.10
CA PRO A 75 -1.55 4.39 -3.83
C PRO A 75 -2.97 4.71 -3.37
N LEU A 76 -3.62 3.76 -2.69
CA LEU A 76 -4.98 3.91 -2.16
C LEU A 76 -5.13 5.17 -1.28
N TYR A 77 -4.07 5.56 -0.57
CA TYR A 77 -4.03 6.75 0.28
C TYR A 77 -3.91 8.09 -0.49
N SER A 78 -3.59 8.08 -1.79
CA SER A 78 -3.51 9.31 -2.60
C SER A 78 -4.88 9.97 -2.86
N ALA A 79 -5.98 9.26 -2.61
CA ALA A 79 -7.35 9.73 -2.80
C ALA A 79 -8.01 10.30 -1.53
N ILE A 80 -7.28 10.38 -0.39
CA ILE A 80 -7.79 10.84 0.91
C ILE A 80 -7.30 12.27 1.22
N ARG A 81 -7.29 13.17 0.23
CA ARG A 81 -6.93 14.58 0.43
C ARG A 81 -8.17 15.46 0.61
#